data_AF-A0AA37HC04-F1
#
_entry.id   AF-A0AA37HC04-F1
#
_cell.length_a   1.000
_cell.length_b   1.000
_cell.length_c   1.000
_cell.angle_alpha   90.00
_cell.angle_beta   90.00
_cell.angle_gamma   90.00
#
_symmetry.space_group_name_H-M   'P 1'
#
loop_
_entity.id
_entity.type
_entity.pdbx_description
1 polymer ?
#
loop_
_entity_poly.entity_id
_entity_poly.type
_entity_poly.pdbx_seq_one_letter_code
_entity_poly.pdbx_strand_id
1 'polypeptide(L)'
;MTKRRASLPPLSDEEEAEIQAGIAQDADNPEITAERFARMRPAADVLPPALYAAPTRPRGPDRRPRSGRGPYTSMPRVARSLSSLSTDVK
;
A
#
# COMPACT_ATOMS: atom_id res chain seq x y z
N MET A 1 6.66 -30.00 -3.84
CA MET A 1 7.82 -29.10 -4.06
C MET A 1 7.58 -27.76 -3.35
N THR A 2 8.20 -27.54 -2.21
CA THR A 2 8.21 -26.26 -1.50
C THR A 2 9.14 -25.29 -2.22
N LYS A 3 8.59 -24.20 -2.79
CA LYS A 3 9.41 -23.15 -3.41
C LYS A 3 10.29 -22.52 -2.35
N ARG A 4 11.61 -22.73 -2.42
CA ARG A 4 12.59 -21.96 -1.65
C ARG A 4 12.47 -20.50 -2.08
N ARG A 5 12.22 -19.59 -1.14
CA ARG A 5 12.43 -18.16 -1.37
C ARG A 5 13.94 -17.98 -1.58
N ALA A 6 14.34 -17.36 -2.68
CA ALA A 6 15.74 -16.99 -2.85
C ALA A 6 16.10 -16.03 -1.70
N SER A 7 17.04 -16.44 -0.86
CA SER A 7 17.66 -15.57 0.13
C SER A 7 18.73 -14.79 -0.61
N LEU A 8 18.38 -13.61 -1.11
CA LEU A 8 19.42 -12.67 -1.55
C LEU A 8 20.16 -12.17 -0.30
N PRO A 9 21.49 -12.04 -0.34
CA PRO A 9 22.23 -11.41 0.75
C PRO A 9 21.79 -9.95 0.91
N PRO A 10 21.85 -9.38 2.13
CA PRO A 10 21.67 -7.94 2.31
C PRO A 10 22.81 -7.19 1.61
N LEU A 11 22.52 -5.98 1.11
CA LEU A 11 23.54 -5.09 0.57
C LEU A 11 24.45 -4.62 1.72
N SER A 12 25.73 -4.48 1.43
CA SER A 12 26.67 -3.76 2.29
C SER A 12 26.54 -2.25 2.10
N ASP A 13 26.96 -1.48 3.11
CA ASP A 13 26.93 -0.02 3.05
C ASP A 13 27.74 0.55 1.87
N GLU A 14 28.82 -0.14 1.49
CA GLU A 14 29.65 0.21 0.33
C GLU A 14 28.89 0.02 -0.99
N GLU A 15 28.19 -1.11 -1.14
CA GLU A 15 27.34 -1.39 -2.30
C GLU A 15 26.16 -0.42 -2.39
N GLU A 16 25.54 -0.05 -1.26
CA GLU A 16 24.50 0.97 -1.23
C GLU A 16 25.02 2.33 -1.70
N ALA A 17 26.20 2.73 -1.25
CA ALA A 17 26.83 3.99 -1.68
C ALA A 17 27.13 4.01 -3.18
N GLU A 18 27.62 2.89 -3.73
CA GLU A 18 27.89 2.75 -5.17
C GLU A 18 26.60 2.83 -6.01
N ILE A 19 25.54 2.16 -5.58
CA ILE A 19 24.22 2.22 -6.24
C ILE A 19 23.69 3.66 -6.26
N GLN A 20 23.79 4.38 -5.14
CA GLN A 20 23.31 5.76 -5.06
C GLN A 20 24.16 6.73 -5.89
N ALA A 21 25.47 6.52 -5.97
CA ALA A 21 26.34 7.28 -6.86
C ALA A 21 25.96 7.06 -8.33
N GLY A 22 25.67 5.82 -8.73
CA GLY A 22 25.19 5.49 -10.07
C GLY A 22 23.86 6.15 -10.41
N ILE A 23 22.89 6.11 -9.49
CA ILE A 23 21.59 6.78 -9.66
C ILE A 23 21.76 8.30 -9.84
N ALA A 24 22.64 8.93 -9.05
CA ALA A 24 22.88 10.37 -9.14
C ALA A 24 23.58 10.80 -10.44
N GLN A 25 24.36 9.90 -11.05
CA GLN A 25 25.09 10.15 -12.30
C GLN A 25 24.25 9.88 -13.55
N ASP A 26 23.13 9.15 -13.43
CA ASP A 26 22.26 8.81 -14.57
C ASP A 26 21.34 9.97 -14.95
N ALA A 27 21.82 10.82 -15.87
CA ALA A 27 21.06 11.95 -16.41
C ALA A 27 19.90 11.53 -17.34
N ASP A 28 19.96 10.33 -17.93
CA ASP A 28 18.95 9.84 -18.88
C ASP A 28 17.70 9.29 -18.17
N ASN A 29 17.82 8.98 -16.88
CA ASN A 29 16.72 8.50 -16.05
C ASN A 29 16.39 9.46 -14.89
N PRO A 30 15.89 10.68 -15.17
CA PRO A 30 15.55 11.63 -14.13
C PRO A 30 14.37 11.13 -13.29
N GLU A 31 14.36 11.54 -12.02
CA GLU A 31 13.30 11.23 -11.06
C GLU A 31 11.90 11.54 -11.61
N ILE A 32 10.97 10.62 -11.40
CA ILE A 32 9.60 10.75 -11.89
C ILE A 32 8.82 11.67 -10.95
N THR A 33 8.47 12.86 -11.42
CA THR A 33 7.57 13.77 -10.71
C THR A 33 6.12 13.30 -10.79
N ALA A 34 5.27 13.72 -9.83
CA ALA A 34 3.86 13.35 -9.81
C ALA A 34 3.09 13.80 -11.07
N GLU A 35 3.41 14.99 -11.58
CA GLU A 35 2.82 15.51 -12.81
C GLU A 35 3.21 14.69 -14.04
N ARG A 36 4.48 14.25 -14.11
CA ARG A 36 4.97 13.38 -15.18
C ARG A 36 4.31 12.01 -15.10
N PHE A 37 4.22 11.44 -13.89
CA PHE A 37 3.56 10.16 -13.63
C PHE A 37 2.09 10.17 -14.06
N ALA A 38 1.35 11.24 -13.75
CA ALA A 38 -0.06 11.38 -14.13
C ALA A 38 -0.30 11.37 -15.65
N ARG A 39 0.72 11.71 -16.45
CA ARG A 39 0.66 11.72 -17.92
C ARG A 39 1.18 10.42 -18.54
N MET A 40 1.75 9.50 -17.76
CA MET A 40 2.29 8.25 -18.29
C MET A 40 1.16 7.28 -18.68
N ARG A 41 1.42 6.50 -19.72
CA ARG A 41 0.49 5.47 -20.19
C ARG A 41 0.64 4.21 -19.33
N PRO A 42 -0.47 3.51 -19.01
CA PRO A 42 -0.38 2.26 -18.28
C PRO A 42 0.34 1.19 -19.13
N ALA A 43 0.99 0.24 -18.45
CA ALA A 43 1.75 -0.83 -19.10
C ALA A 43 0.91 -1.65 -20.10
N ALA A 44 -0.39 -1.83 -19.83
CA ALA A 44 -1.33 -2.53 -20.70
C ALA A 44 -1.48 -1.88 -22.08
N ASP A 45 -1.29 -0.56 -22.18
CA ASP A 45 -1.45 0.18 -23.43
C ASP A 45 -0.16 0.22 -24.26
N VAL A 46 0.99 -0.08 -23.65
CA VAL A 46 2.32 0.12 -24.26
C VAL A 46 3.03 -1.21 -24.52
N LEU A 47 2.91 -2.17 -23.62
CA LEU A 47 3.62 -3.45 -23.71
C LEU A 47 2.81 -4.48 -24.51
N PRO A 48 3.48 -5.42 -25.20
CA PRO A 48 2.82 -6.59 -25.78
C PRO A 48 2.00 -7.37 -24.73
N PRO A 49 0.82 -7.90 -25.09
CA PRO A 49 -0.04 -8.67 -24.18
C PRO A 49 0.67 -9.80 -23.45
N ALA A 50 1.58 -10.51 -24.11
CA ALA A 50 2.33 -11.60 -23.50
C ALA A 50 3.19 -11.15 -22.29
N LEU A 51 3.64 -9.89 -22.25
CA LEU A 51 4.53 -9.37 -21.20
C LEU A 51 3.77 -8.75 -20.02
N TYR A 52 2.60 -8.13 -20.25
CA TYR A 52 1.80 -7.58 -19.16
C TYR A 52 0.72 -8.54 -18.65
N ALA A 53 0.25 -9.49 -19.48
CA ALA A 53 -0.75 -10.48 -19.07
C ALA A 53 -0.15 -11.66 -18.29
N ALA A 54 1.16 -11.88 -18.37
CA ALA A 54 1.89 -12.78 -17.48
C ALA A 54 2.46 -11.94 -16.31
N PRO A 55 2.06 -12.10 -15.03
CA PRO A 55 1.65 -13.33 -14.36
C PRO A 55 0.48 -13.14 -13.34
N THR A 56 -0.74 -13.53 -13.70
CA THR A 56 -1.76 -13.82 -12.68
C THR A 56 -1.48 -15.20 -12.07
N ARG A 57 -0.51 -15.32 -11.15
CA ARG A 57 -0.78 -16.26 -10.06
C ARG A 57 -2.00 -15.68 -9.36
N PRO A 58 -3.11 -16.41 -9.21
CA PRO A 58 -4.19 -15.92 -8.38
C PRO A 58 -3.56 -15.50 -7.06
N ARG A 59 -3.77 -14.24 -6.63
CA ARG A 59 -3.51 -13.89 -5.23
C ARG A 59 -4.23 -14.97 -4.45
N GLY A 60 -3.49 -15.75 -3.66
CA GLY A 60 -4.10 -16.70 -2.74
C GLY A 60 -5.19 -15.96 -1.94
N PRO A 61 -6.24 -16.67 -1.51
CA PRO A 61 -7.40 -16.04 -0.88
C PRO A 61 -6.94 -14.97 0.10
N ASP A 62 -7.48 -13.76 -0.08
CA ASP A 62 -7.15 -12.60 0.75
C ASP A 62 -7.28 -13.02 2.23
N ARG A 63 -6.15 -13.20 2.91
CA ARG A 63 -6.11 -13.51 4.35
C ARG A 63 -6.34 -12.26 5.19
N ARG A 64 -7.09 -11.27 4.68
CA ARG A 64 -7.73 -10.31 5.56
C ARG A 64 -8.53 -11.09 6.59
N PRO A 65 -8.29 -10.90 7.90
CA PRO A 65 -9.25 -11.36 8.88
C PRO A 65 -10.59 -10.73 8.50
N ARG A 66 -11.59 -11.56 8.18
CA ARG A 66 -12.98 -11.10 8.15
C ARG A 66 -13.19 -10.35 9.45
N SER A 67 -13.60 -9.09 9.35
CA SER A 67 -14.01 -8.26 10.46
C SER A 67 -14.76 -9.11 11.49
N GLY A 68 -14.12 -9.31 12.63
CA GLY A 68 -14.57 -10.26 13.65
C GLY A 68 -13.98 -9.88 14.98
N ARG A 69 -14.55 -8.82 15.58
CA ARG A 69 -14.57 -8.54 17.01
C ARG A 69 -13.22 -8.69 17.72
N GLY A 70 -12.46 -7.60 17.82
CA GLY A 70 -11.54 -7.45 18.94
C GLY A 70 -12.33 -7.50 20.27
N PRO A 71 -11.72 -7.96 21.38
CA PRO A 71 -12.40 -8.22 22.65
C PRO A 71 -12.94 -6.97 23.39
N TYR A 72 -12.86 -5.78 22.78
CA TYR A 72 -13.19 -4.50 23.44
C TYR A 72 -14.49 -3.85 22.97
N THR A 73 -15.48 -4.62 22.50
CA THR A 73 -16.83 -4.08 22.25
C THR A 73 -17.85 -4.70 23.20
N SER A 74 -17.65 -4.43 24.50
CA SER A 74 -18.70 -4.48 25.52
C SER A 74 -18.69 -3.18 26.34
N MET A 75 -18.98 -2.07 25.66
CA MET A 75 -19.41 -0.86 26.36
C MET A 75 -20.91 -0.72 26.07
N PRO A 76 -21.81 -0.78 27.07
CA PRO A 76 -23.20 -0.47 26.84
C PRO A 76 -23.28 0.98 26.37
N ARG A 77 -23.95 1.23 25.23
CA ARG A 77 -24.39 2.57 24.85
C ARG A 77 -25.38 3.03 25.93
N VAL A 78 -24.90 3.81 26.90
CA VAL A 78 -25.79 4.60 27.74
C VAL A 78 -26.45 5.62 26.80
N ALA A 79 -27.74 5.42 26.55
CA ALA A 79 -28.56 6.37 25.83
C ALA A 79 -28.50 7.70 26.60
N ARG A 80 -27.78 8.68 26.06
CA ARG A 80 -27.80 10.04 26.56
C ARG A 80 -29.11 10.67 26.10
N SER A 81 -30.16 10.55 26.90
CA SER A 81 -31.35 11.39 26.76
C SER A 81 -30.95 12.81 27.13
N LEU A 82 -30.90 13.69 26.13
CA LEU A 82 -30.89 15.13 26.34
C LEU A 82 -32.25 15.64 25.89
N SER A 83 -32.97 16.28 26.82
CA SER A 83 -33.81 17.48 26.63
C SER A 83 -35.19 17.39 27.31
N SER A 84 -35.25 17.74 28.60
CA SER A 84 -36.43 18.42 29.16
C SER A 84 -36.02 19.20 30.41
N LEU A 85 -35.51 20.41 30.23
CA LEU A 85 -35.52 21.44 31.28
C LEU A 85 -35.97 22.73 30.60
N SER A 86 -37.30 22.87 30.50
CA SER A 86 -37.95 24.15 30.25
C SER A 86 -37.60 25.04 31.42
N THR A 87 -36.92 26.15 31.14
CA THR A 87 -36.63 27.17 32.14
C THR A 87 -37.83 28.11 32.16
N ASP A 88 -38.64 28.00 33.20
CA ASP A 88 -39.70 28.96 33.49
C ASP A 88 -39.17 29.90 34.58
N VAL A 89 -38.81 31.13 34.19
CA VAL A 89 -38.44 32.21 35.10
C VAL A 89 -39.12 33.49 34.61
N LYS A 90 -40.20 33.82 35.33
CA LYS A 90 -40.84 35.13 35.58
C LYS A 90 -41.65 35.79 34.46
#